data_AF-A0A5P9JYL9-F1
#
_entry.id   AF-A0A5P9JYL9-F1
#
_cell.length_a   1.000
_cell.length_b   1.000
_cell.length_c   1.000
_cell.angle_alpha   90.00
_cell.angle_beta   90.00
_cell.angle_gamma   90.00
#
_symmetry.space_group_name_H-M   'P 1'
#
loop_
_entity.id
_entity.type
_entity.pdbx_description
1 polymer ?
#
loop_
_entity_poly.entity_id
_entity_poly.type
_entity_poly.pdbx_seq_one_letter_code
_entity_poly.pdbx_strand_id
1 'polypeptide(L)'
;MFQLWKARRGRRIALAILRPLVEGTEARLGRIPSAAWHDAYIVGFLSMLASLEARAALGGSIGSLALGLIQCETIADLSGEAPGIHGEEIMNLSTEGDRRFLEGCSQAAIFHVARQRSRLGSTAVPGDTWESCGCHLQDDLLQLWRDVFEERVAALL
;
A
#
# COMPACT_ATOMS: atom_id res chain seq x y z
N MET A 1 10.86 -22.89 4.78
CA MET A 1 9.42 -23.04 4.45
C MET A 1 8.52 -21.99 5.11
N PHE A 2 8.66 -21.72 6.42
CA PHE A 2 7.80 -20.75 7.13
C PHE A 2 7.81 -19.32 6.53
N GLN A 3 8.96 -18.83 6.08
CA GLN A 3 9.07 -17.49 5.47
C GLN A 3 8.40 -17.37 4.10
N LEU A 4 8.46 -18.42 3.26
CA LEU A 4 7.74 -18.46 1.98
C LEU A 4 6.22 -18.50 2.19
N TRP A 5 5.76 -19.24 3.20
CA TRP A 5 4.35 -19.23 3.57
C TRP A 5 3.90 -17.84 4.07
N LYS A 6 4.72 -17.20 4.92
CA LYS A 6 4.48 -15.81 5.35
C LYS A 6 4.45 -14.85 4.17
N ALA A 7 5.36 -14.98 3.21
CA ALA A 7 5.36 -14.16 2.00
C ALA A 7 4.05 -14.31 1.22
N ARG A 8 3.64 -15.54 0.90
CA ARG A 8 2.38 -15.82 0.19
C ARG A 8 1.14 -15.32 0.94
N ARG A 9 1.12 -15.44 2.27
CA ARG A 9 -0.02 -14.95 3.08
C ARG A 9 -0.01 -13.43 3.18
N GLY A 10 1.16 -12.82 3.38
CA GLY A 10 1.34 -11.37 3.46
C GLY A 10 0.96 -10.68 2.16
N ARG A 11 1.38 -11.22 1.01
CA ARG A 11 0.97 -10.75 -0.32
C ARG A 11 -0.54 -10.76 -0.49
N ARG A 12 -1.21 -11.87 -0.16
CA ARG A 12 -2.68 -11.96 -0.27
C ARG A 12 -3.38 -10.90 0.58
N ILE A 13 -2.87 -10.64 1.78
CA ILE A 13 -3.40 -9.59 2.67
C ILE A 13 -3.17 -8.21 2.06
N ALA A 14 -1.94 -7.92 1.61
CA ALA A 14 -1.60 -6.65 0.99
C ALA A 14 -2.48 -6.38 -0.24
N LEU A 15 -2.67 -7.38 -1.12
CA LEU A 15 -3.53 -7.26 -2.30
C LEU A 15 -5.00 -7.05 -1.95
N ALA A 16 -5.53 -7.77 -0.95
CA ALA A 16 -6.91 -7.57 -0.51
C ALA A 16 -7.17 -6.14 0.00
N ILE A 17 -6.11 -5.42 0.39
CA ILE A 17 -6.20 -4.04 0.88
C ILE A 17 -5.94 -3.05 -0.25
N LEU A 18 -4.88 -3.24 -1.04
CA LEU A 18 -4.43 -2.29 -2.05
C LEU A 18 -5.25 -2.35 -3.33
N ARG A 19 -5.68 -3.55 -3.76
CA ARG A 19 -6.38 -3.73 -5.03
C ARG A 19 -7.65 -2.88 -5.12
N PRO A 20 -8.56 -2.86 -4.13
CA PRO A 20 -9.75 -2.00 -4.21
C PRO A 20 -9.43 -0.49 -4.24
N LEU A 21 -8.33 -0.06 -3.59
CA LEU A 21 -7.91 1.34 -3.59
C LEU A 21 -7.40 1.75 -4.98
N VAL A 22 -6.55 0.93 -5.57
CA VAL A 22 -6.02 1.11 -6.93
C VAL A 22 -7.11 1.04 -7.97
N GLU A 23 -8.00 0.04 -7.92
CA GLU A 23 -9.15 -0.08 -8.83
C GLU A 23 -10.07 1.14 -8.70
N GLY A 24 -10.26 1.65 -7.47
CA GLY A 24 -10.99 2.89 -7.23
C GLY A 24 -10.32 4.12 -7.86
N THR A 25 -8.99 4.20 -7.82
CA THR A 25 -8.21 5.23 -8.52
C THR A 25 -8.37 5.10 -10.03
N GLU A 26 -8.26 3.89 -10.59
CA GLU A 26 -8.42 3.66 -12.02
C GLU A 26 -9.83 3.97 -12.53
N ALA A 27 -10.85 3.69 -11.72
CA ALA A 27 -12.23 4.07 -12.03
C ALA A 27 -12.44 5.59 -12.08
N ARG A 28 -11.66 6.36 -11.32
CA ARG A 28 -11.75 7.84 -11.26
C ARG A 28 -10.89 8.54 -12.30
N LEU A 29 -9.64 8.10 -12.46
CA LEU A 29 -8.63 8.77 -13.28
C LEU A 29 -8.40 8.09 -14.63
N GLY A 30 -9.00 6.93 -14.86
CA GLY A 30 -8.64 6.05 -15.96
C GLY A 30 -7.48 5.12 -15.59
N ARG A 31 -7.11 4.24 -16.52
CA ARG A 31 -6.07 3.23 -16.30
C ARG A 31 -4.73 3.88 -15.94
N ILE A 32 -4.06 3.38 -14.91
CA ILE A 32 -2.73 3.89 -14.52
C ILE A 32 -1.73 3.52 -15.62
N PRO A 33 -1.00 4.48 -16.22
CA PRO A 33 -0.07 4.21 -17.29
C PRO A 33 1.15 3.43 -16.77
N SER A 34 1.77 2.62 -17.63
CA SER A 34 2.95 1.81 -17.27
C SER A 34 4.07 2.66 -16.65
N ALA A 35 4.31 3.86 -17.16
CA ALA A 35 5.33 4.76 -16.61
C ALA A 35 5.07 5.16 -15.14
N ALA A 36 3.82 5.25 -14.70
CA ALA A 36 3.50 5.59 -13.31
C ALA A 36 3.80 4.44 -12.33
N TRP A 37 3.78 3.19 -12.80
CA TRP A 37 4.20 2.04 -12.00
C TRP A 37 5.70 2.01 -11.72
N HIS A 38 6.49 2.79 -12.48
CA HIS A 38 7.93 2.99 -12.31
C HIS A 38 8.28 4.37 -11.74
N ASP A 39 7.30 5.15 -11.28
CA ASP A 39 7.61 6.37 -10.56
C ASP A 39 8.14 6.00 -9.16
N ALA A 40 9.32 6.53 -8.82
CA ALA A 40 10.01 6.20 -7.58
C ALA A 40 9.14 6.43 -6.33
N TYR A 41 8.32 7.49 -6.31
CA TYR A 41 7.40 7.73 -5.20
C TYR A 41 6.32 6.65 -5.12
N ILE A 42 5.69 6.30 -6.24
CA ILE A 42 4.64 5.27 -6.31
C ILE A 42 5.19 3.91 -5.86
N VAL A 43 6.37 3.53 -6.34
CA VAL A 43 7.06 2.29 -5.96
C VAL A 43 7.37 2.28 -4.46
N GLY A 44 7.92 3.36 -3.92
CA GLY A 44 8.19 3.51 -2.49
C GLY A 44 6.94 3.42 -1.63
N PHE A 45 5.87 4.11 -2.05
CA PHE A 45 4.61 4.14 -1.35
C PHE A 45 3.97 2.74 -1.28
N LEU A 46 3.79 2.07 -2.42
CA LEU A 46 3.13 0.77 -2.47
C LEU A 46 3.96 -0.32 -1.80
N SER A 47 5.29 -0.32 -1.98
CA SER A 47 6.18 -1.31 -1.35
C SER A 47 6.18 -1.18 0.17
N MET A 48 6.23 0.05 0.71
CA MET A 48 6.17 0.25 2.16
C MET A 48 4.79 -0.10 2.70
N LEU A 49 3.70 0.33 2.04
CA LEU A 49 2.35 0.05 2.52
C LEU A 49 2.04 -1.45 2.51
N ALA A 50 2.43 -2.18 1.46
CA ALA A 50 2.32 -3.64 1.41
C ALA A 50 3.06 -4.32 2.57
N SER A 51 4.27 -3.85 2.88
CA SER A 51 5.07 -4.35 4.00
C SER A 51 4.40 -4.11 5.35
N LEU A 52 3.87 -2.90 5.57
CA LEU A 52 3.23 -2.51 6.83
C LEU A 52 1.92 -3.27 7.05
N GLU A 53 1.06 -3.39 6.03
CA GLU A 53 -0.19 -4.15 6.15
C GLU A 53 0.07 -5.63 6.39
N ALA A 54 1.06 -6.22 5.71
CA ALA A 54 1.43 -7.62 5.94
C ALA A 54 1.96 -7.84 7.37
N ARG A 55 2.80 -6.92 7.89
CA ARG A 55 3.32 -6.97 9.27
C ARG A 55 2.20 -6.85 10.30
N ALA A 56 1.30 -5.89 10.11
CA ALA A 56 0.19 -5.67 11.03
C ALA A 56 -0.73 -6.89 11.12
N ALA A 57 -1.02 -7.54 10.00
CA ALA A 57 -1.96 -8.65 9.95
C ALA A 57 -1.38 -10.02 10.32
N LEU A 58 -0.10 -10.29 9.98
CA LEU A 58 0.52 -11.59 10.25
C LEU A 58 1.05 -11.73 11.69
N GLY A 59 1.37 -10.61 12.33
CA GLY A 59 2.02 -10.60 13.64
C GLY A 59 3.45 -11.18 13.63
N GLY A 60 4.23 -10.83 14.65
CA GLY A 60 5.61 -11.29 14.81
C GLY A 60 6.58 -10.80 13.72
N SER A 61 7.80 -11.33 13.70
CA SER A 61 8.82 -10.92 12.72
C SER A 61 8.59 -11.55 11.34
N ILE A 62 8.71 -10.73 10.30
CA ILE A 62 8.78 -11.18 8.89
C ILE A 62 10.22 -10.93 8.44
N GLY A 63 10.86 -11.96 7.88
CA GLY A 63 12.24 -11.84 7.39
C GLY A 63 12.32 -10.90 6.17
N SER A 64 13.48 -10.29 5.94
CA SER A 64 13.72 -9.37 4.82
C SER A 64 13.37 -9.99 3.46
N LEU A 65 13.79 -11.24 3.21
CA LEU A 65 13.44 -11.97 1.99
C LEU A 65 11.93 -12.11 1.80
N ALA A 66 11.19 -12.43 2.86
CA ALA A 66 9.73 -12.57 2.78
C ALA A 66 9.05 -11.22 2.54
N LEU A 67 9.58 -10.12 3.09
CA LEU A 67 9.10 -8.77 2.80
C LEU A 67 9.38 -8.37 1.35
N GLY A 68 10.59 -8.61 0.86
CA GLY A 68 10.94 -8.34 -0.54
C GLY A 68 9.98 -9.02 -1.51
N LEU A 69 9.68 -10.31 -1.27
CA LEU A 69 8.69 -11.05 -2.06
C LEU A 69 7.27 -10.46 -1.94
N ILE A 70 6.84 -10.07 -0.74
CA ILE A 70 5.53 -9.42 -0.57
C ILE A 70 5.48 -8.13 -1.38
N GLN A 71 6.52 -7.30 -1.32
CA GLN A 71 6.57 -6.02 -2.02
C GLN A 71 6.51 -6.20 -3.53
N CYS A 72 7.46 -6.93 -4.12
CA CYS A 72 7.58 -7.03 -5.57
C CYS A 72 6.41 -7.79 -6.21
N GLU A 73 5.94 -8.88 -5.59
CA GLU A 73 4.80 -9.64 -6.13
C GLU A 73 3.48 -8.87 -5.97
N THR A 74 3.33 -8.04 -4.92
CA THR A 74 2.11 -7.22 -4.76
C THR A 74 2.03 -6.15 -5.84
N ILE A 75 3.14 -5.43 -6.11
CA ILE A 75 3.15 -4.36 -7.13
C ILE A 75 3.01 -4.97 -8.53
N ALA A 76 3.67 -6.10 -8.80
CA ALA A 76 3.50 -6.85 -10.04
C ALA A 76 2.05 -7.27 -10.28
N ASP A 77 1.36 -7.80 -9.27
CA ASP A 77 -0.06 -8.18 -9.37
C ASP A 77 -1.00 -6.97 -9.56
N LEU A 78 -0.58 -5.75 -9.19
CA LEU A 78 -1.35 -4.51 -9.39
C LEU A 78 -1.10 -3.89 -10.78
N SER A 79 0.17 -3.85 -11.20
CA SER A 79 0.60 -3.28 -12.49
C SER A 79 0.36 -4.21 -13.69
N GLY A 80 0.30 -5.53 -13.44
CA GLY A 80 0.27 -6.55 -14.49
C GLY A 80 1.65 -6.91 -15.05
N GLU A 81 2.72 -6.51 -14.39
CA GLU A 81 4.11 -6.71 -14.82
C GLU A 81 4.78 -7.90 -14.10
N ALA A 82 6.01 -8.24 -14.50
CA ALA A 82 6.76 -9.32 -13.86
C ALA A 82 7.34 -8.88 -12.50
N PRO A 83 7.27 -9.72 -11.44
CA PRO A 83 7.81 -9.39 -10.11
C PRO A 83 9.30 -9.03 -10.08
N GLY A 84 10.09 -9.56 -11.02
CA GLY A 84 11.53 -9.26 -11.10
C GLY A 84 11.81 -7.77 -11.34
N ILE A 85 10.99 -7.11 -12.15
CA ILE A 85 11.15 -5.69 -12.52
C ILE A 85 11.02 -4.82 -11.26
N HIS A 86 9.91 -4.99 -10.53
CA HIS A 86 9.65 -4.26 -9.28
C HIS A 86 10.66 -4.60 -8.17
N GLY A 87 11.16 -5.84 -8.14
CA GLY A 87 12.19 -6.25 -7.18
C GLY A 87 13.51 -5.50 -7.38
N GLU A 88 14.00 -5.43 -8.61
CA GLU A 88 15.22 -4.70 -8.96
C GLU A 88 15.07 -3.20 -8.71
N GLU A 89 13.93 -2.63 -9.10
CA GLU A 89 13.65 -1.20 -8.92
C GLU A 89 13.62 -0.79 -7.45
N ILE A 90 12.92 -1.54 -6.59
CA ILE A 90 12.91 -1.32 -5.14
C ILE A 90 14.34 -1.39 -4.56
N MET A 91 15.13 -2.37 -4.97
CA MET A 91 16.50 -2.52 -4.48
C MET A 91 17.39 -1.35 -4.91
N ASN A 92 17.31 -0.95 -6.17
CA ASN A 92 18.12 0.16 -6.70
C ASN A 92 17.75 1.47 -6.00
N LEU A 93 16.47 1.84 -6.00
CA LEU A 93 15.97 3.07 -5.38
C LEU A 93 16.30 3.12 -3.87
N SER A 94 16.15 1.99 -3.17
CA SER A 94 16.47 1.93 -1.73
C SER A 94 17.97 2.01 -1.47
N THR A 95 18.82 1.46 -2.33
CA THR A 95 20.29 1.46 -2.13
C THR A 95 20.87 2.83 -2.45
N GLU A 96 20.35 3.50 -3.47
CA GLU A 96 20.75 4.86 -3.85
C GLU A 96 20.21 5.93 -2.88
N GLY A 97 19.23 5.57 -2.05
CA GLY A 97 18.56 6.51 -1.15
C GLY A 97 17.75 7.55 -1.93
N ASP A 98 17.09 7.12 -3.01
CA ASP A 98 16.30 8.02 -3.85
C ASP A 98 15.27 8.79 -3.01
N ARG A 99 15.28 10.12 -3.14
CA ARG A 99 14.49 11.01 -2.29
C ARG A 99 12.99 10.80 -2.48
N ARG A 100 12.53 10.55 -3.71
CA ARG A 100 11.10 10.37 -4.02
C ARG A 100 10.62 9.02 -3.49
N PHE A 101 11.43 7.98 -3.63
CA PHE A 101 11.16 6.67 -3.05
C PHE A 101 11.03 6.73 -1.52
N LEU A 102 11.95 7.42 -0.84
CA LEU A 102 11.88 7.61 0.61
C LEU A 102 10.67 8.45 1.04
N GLU A 103 10.31 9.46 0.26
CA GLU A 103 9.09 10.25 0.47
C GLU A 103 7.84 9.39 0.36
N GLY A 104 7.74 8.55 -0.67
CA GLY A 104 6.66 7.57 -0.84
C GLY A 104 6.57 6.60 0.34
N CYS A 105 7.71 6.07 0.79
CA CYS A 105 7.77 5.22 1.98
C CYS A 105 7.25 5.93 3.23
N SER A 106 7.62 7.20 3.43
CA SER A 106 7.18 8.00 4.57
C SER A 106 5.66 8.24 4.54
N GLN A 107 5.11 8.62 3.39
CA GLN A 107 3.67 8.85 3.23
C GLN A 107 2.85 7.57 3.39
N ALA A 108 3.38 6.43 2.92
CA ALA A 108 2.77 5.12 3.17
C ALA A 108 2.67 4.78 4.66
N ALA A 109 3.68 5.14 5.46
CA ALA A 109 3.63 4.96 6.91
C ALA A 109 2.55 5.82 7.57
N ILE A 110 2.40 7.07 7.13
CA ILE A 110 1.34 7.98 7.60
C ILE A 110 -0.05 7.40 7.26
N PHE A 111 -0.24 7.00 6.00
CA PHE A 111 -1.49 6.38 5.54
C PHE A 111 -1.82 5.11 6.31
N HIS A 112 -0.83 4.24 6.54
CA HIS A 112 -1.01 3.02 7.32
C HIS A 112 -1.51 3.31 8.74
N VAL A 113 -0.91 4.29 9.43
CA VAL A 113 -1.35 4.69 10.79
C VAL A 113 -2.79 5.21 10.78
N ALA A 114 -3.15 6.04 9.81
CA ALA A 114 -4.53 6.53 9.64
C ALA A 114 -5.51 5.36 9.44
N ARG A 115 -5.16 4.40 8.58
CA ARG A 115 -5.97 3.20 8.33
C ARG A 115 -6.16 2.33 9.57
N GLN A 116 -5.10 2.12 10.36
CA GLN A 116 -5.20 1.36 11.61
C GLN A 116 -6.12 2.04 12.63
N ARG A 117 -6.06 3.38 12.73
CA ARG A 117 -6.96 4.16 13.60
C ARG A 117 -8.41 4.06 13.16
N SER A 118 -8.68 4.17 11.86
CA SER A 118 -10.02 4.01 11.29
C SER A 118 -10.62 2.64 11.65
N ARG A 119 -9.83 1.55 11.54
CA ARG A 119 -10.25 0.20 11.95
C ARG A 119 -10.59 0.08 13.43
N LEU A 120 -9.79 0.69 14.32
CA LEU A 120 -10.05 0.66 15.76
C LEU A 120 -11.29 1.48 16.14
N GLY A 121 -11.51 2.62 15.48
CA GLY A 121 -12.72 3.44 15.65
C GLY A 121 -14.01 2.69 15.26
N SER A 122 -13.95 1.79 14.27
CA SER A 122 -15.07 0.95 13.86
C SER A 122 -15.43 -0.18 14.86
N THR A 123 -14.60 -0.46 15.87
CA THR A 123 -14.84 -1.53 16.86
C THR A 123 -15.47 -1.06 18.18
N ALA A 124 -15.95 0.19 18.24
CA ALA A 124 -16.67 0.72 19.40
C ALA A 124 -18.03 0.00 19.61
N VAL A 125 -18.44 -0.12 20.87
CA VAL A 125 -19.51 -0.99 21.41
C VAL A 125 -20.91 -0.67 20.82
N PRO A 126 -21.79 -1.67 20.58
CA PRO A 126 -23.16 -1.40 20.17
C PRO A 126 -23.98 -0.85 21.33
N GLY A 127 -24.24 0.46 21.34
CA GLY A 127 -25.07 1.11 22.37
C GLY A 127 -25.34 2.60 22.19
N ASP A 128 -24.44 3.37 21.57
CA ASP A 128 -24.56 4.84 21.51
C ASP A 128 -24.62 5.35 20.07
N THR A 129 -25.73 5.88 19.59
CA THR A 129 -25.94 6.61 18.31
C THR A 129 -24.67 7.16 17.59
N TRP A 130 -23.92 6.29 16.89
CA TRP A 130 -22.55 6.54 16.37
C TRP A 130 -22.38 6.27 14.88
N GLU A 131 -23.46 5.99 14.15
CA GLU A 131 -23.42 5.67 12.71
C GLU A 131 -22.76 6.78 11.86
N SER A 132 -22.80 8.04 12.31
CA SER A 132 -22.08 9.14 11.66
C SER A 132 -20.55 9.11 11.88
N CYS A 133 -20.03 8.53 12.97
CA CYS A 133 -18.59 8.61 13.27
C CYS A 133 -17.75 7.67 12.39
N GLY A 134 -18.32 6.53 11.99
CA GLY A 134 -17.64 5.55 11.14
C GLY A 134 -17.51 5.98 9.67
N CYS A 135 -18.53 6.61 9.10
CA CYS A 135 -18.48 7.08 7.70
C CYS A 135 -17.48 8.23 7.52
N HIS A 136 -17.42 9.18 8.47
CA HIS A 136 -16.45 10.28 8.42
C HIS A 136 -15.00 9.78 8.45
N LEU A 137 -14.66 8.78 9.26
CA LEU A 137 -13.31 8.20 9.30
C LEU A 137 -12.94 7.44 8.03
N GLN A 138 -13.92 6.86 7.33
CA GLN A 138 -13.70 6.18 6.06
C GLN A 138 -13.52 7.18 4.91
N ASP A 139 -14.31 8.25 4.91
CA ASP A 139 -14.20 9.35 3.95
C ASP A 139 -12.85 10.07 4.12
N ASP A 140 -12.42 10.33 5.35
CA ASP A 140 -11.10 10.91 5.66
C ASP A 140 -9.95 10.04 5.15
N LEU A 141 -10.07 8.70 5.27
CA LEU A 141 -9.05 7.78 4.77
C LEU A 141 -9.01 7.76 3.24
N LEU A 142 -10.16 7.80 2.57
CA LEU A 142 -10.22 7.89 1.11
C LEU A 142 -9.72 9.23 0.61
N GLN A 143 -9.98 10.32 1.34
CA GLN A 143 -9.42 11.63 1.02
C GLN A 143 -7.90 11.61 1.17
N LEU A 144 -7.38 11.05 2.27
CA LEU A 144 -5.93 10.91 2.45
C LEU A 144 -5.31 10.08 1.32
N TRP A 145 -5.96 8.98 0.88
CA TRP A 145 -5.50 8.20 -0.28
C TRP A 145 -5.41 9.06 -1.54
N ARG A 146 -6.41 9.92 -1.79
CA ARG A 146 -6.41 10.83 -2.93
C ARG A 146 -5.22 11.77 -2.87
N ASP A 147 -5.03 12.42 -1.73
CA ASP A 147 -3.98 13.42 -1.53
C ASP A 147 -2.57 12.81 -1.68
N VAL A 148 -2.34 11.60 -1.15
CA VAL A 148 -0.99 11.01 -1.14
C VAL A 148 -0.68 10.09 -2.32
N PHE A 149 -1.69 9.52 -2.98
CA PHE A 149 -1.50 8.57 -4.09
C PHE A 149 -2.09 9.09 -5.40
N GLU A 150 -3.37 9.48 -5.41
CA GLU A 150 -4.04 9.87 -6.66
C GLU A 150 -3.50 11.17 -7.25
N GLU A 151 -3.17 12.16 -6.42
CA GLU A 151 -2.52 13.38 -6.90
C GLU A 151 -1.20 13.09 -7.62
N ARG A 152 -0.45 12.10 -7.14
CA ARG A 152 0.82 11.68 -7.75
C ARG A 152 0.58 10.94 -9.06
N VAL A 153 -0.40 10.04 -9.10
CA VAL A 153 -0.82 9.36 -10.33
C VAL A 153 -1.30 10.38 -11.37
N ALA A 154 -2.16 11.32 -10.98
CA ALA A 154 -2.73 12.33 -11.88
C ALA A 154 -1.65 13.25 -12.46
N ALA A 155 -0.58 13.55 -11.71
CA ALA A 155 0.56 14.32 -12.21
C ALA A 155 1.41 13.59 -13.27
N LEU A 156 1.16 12.29 -13.48
CA LEU A 156 1.89 11.42 -14.43
C LEU A 156 1.02 11.00 -15.64
N LEU A 157 -0.24 11.46 -15.71
CA LEU A 157 -1.15 11.27 -16.85
C LEU A 157 -0.94 12.36 -17.92
#